data_AF-A0A0G2DWU5-F1
#
_entry.id   AF-A0A0G2DWU5-F1
#
_cell.length_a   1.000
_cell.length_b   1.000
_cell.length_c   1.000
_cell.angle_alpha   90.00
_cell.angle_beta   90.00
_cell.angle_gamma   90.00
#
_symmetry.space_group_name_H-M   'P 1'
#
loop_
_entity.id
_entity.type
_entity.pdbx_description
1 polymer ?
#
loop_
_entity_poly.entity_id
_entity_poly.type
_entity_poly.pdbx_seq_one_letter_code
_entity_poly.pdbx_strand_id
1 'polypeptide(L)'
;MLGQGKNIWLYVAESAWPEFKTILQEQIAQLKVGSVEDYENFITPVIHKQAFDRLNKASKDEGYFVDPTVYRTSNPRHDIMSRELFGPILAVYVYPDSEWKQTLKALDTTLRYALTGSIYAKDPYALREAMTELKHAAGMLYLNTKCTGSVVAQ
;
A
#
# COMPACT_ATOMS: atom_id res chain seq x y z
N MET A 1 8.11 -2.99 -5.75
CA MET A 1 8.56 -4.11 -4.90
C MET A 1 7.68 -4.12 -3.66
N LEU A 2 6.68 -4.99 -3.66
CA LEU A 2 5.91 -5.34 -2.45
C LEU A 2 6.83 -6.22 -1.60
N GLY A 3 7.68 -5.61 -0.78
CA GLY A 3 8.52 -6.33 0.16
C GLY A 3 7.69 -6.88 1.32
N GLN A 4 8.23 -7.87 2.04
CA GLN A 4 7.73 -8.39 3.32
C GLN A 4 7.84 -7.31 4.43
N GLY A 5 7.12 -6.22 4.25
CA GLY A 5 7.00 -5.09 5.15
C GLY A 5 5.54 -4.77 5.41
N LYS A 6 5.29 -3.84 6.32
CA LYS A 6 3.96 -3.36 6.75
C LYS A 6 2.98 -3.20 5.58
N ASN A 7 1.69 -3.36 5.88
CA ASN A 7 0.62 -3.15 4.91
C ASN A 7 0.76 -1.80 4.22
N ILE A 8 0.37 -1.75 2.95
CA ILE A 8 0.36 -0.52 2.17
C ILE A 8 -1.08 -0.02 2.08
N TRP A 9 -1.28 1.25 2.44
CA TRP A 9 -2.53 1.96 2.27
C TRP A 9 -2.43 2.90 1.07
N LEU A 10 -3.39 2.79 0.16
CA LEU A 10 -3.47 3.60 -1.05
C LEU A 10 -4.73 4.45 -1.02
N TYR A 11 -4.56 5.75 -1.19
CA TYR A 11 -5.64 6.71 -1.38
C TYR A 11 -5.58 7.17 -2.83
N VAL A 12 -6.66 7.00 -3.59
CA VAL A 12 -6.70 7.30 -5.02
C VAL A 12 -7.96 8.08 -5.38
N ALA A 13 -7.83 9.10 -6.22
CA ALA A 13 -8.96 9.89 -6.68
C ALA A 13 -9.88 9.04 -7.56
N GLU A 14 -11.19 9.29 -7.49
CA GLU A 14 -12.19 8.58 -8.28
C GLU A 14 -11.95 8.74 -9.79
N SER A 15 -11.53 9.92 -10.24
CA SER A 15 -11.18 10.17 -11.64
C SER A 15 -10.03 9.29 -12.16
N ALA A 16 -9.04 8.97 -11.32
CA ALA A 16 -7.86 8.19 -11.69
C ALA A 16 -8.07 6.67 -11.49
N TRP A 17 -9.06 6.28 -10.69
CA TRP A 17 -9.25 4.90 -10.28
C TRP A 17 -9.51 3.90 -11.42
N PRO A 18 -10.33 4.18 -12.47
CA PRO A 18 -10.62 3.21 -13.52
C PRO A 18 -9.37 2.74 -14.27
N GLU A 19 -8.52 3.68 -14.68
CA GLU A 19 -7.26 3.40 -15.36
C GLU A 19 -6.29 2.69 -14.41
N PHE A 20 -6.11 3.24 -13.20
CA PHE A 20 -5.19 2.69 -12.21
C PHE A 20 -5.55 1.25 -11.81
N LYS A 21 -6.85 0.96 -11.62
CA LYS A 21 -7.34 -0.38 -11.28
C LYS A 21 -7.00 -1.38 -12.38
N THR A 22 -7.16 -0.99 -13.64
CA THR A 22 -6.89 -1.87 -14.78
C THR A 22 -5.41 -2.26 -14.82
N ILE A 23 -4.53 -1.26 -14.74
CA ILE A 23 -3.08 -1.47 -14.69
C ILE A 23 -2.70 -2.32 -13.46
N LEU A 24 -3.28 -2.02 -12.30
CA LEU A 24 -3.01 -2.77 -11.06
C LEU A 24 -3.38 -4.25 -11.21
N GLN A 25 -4.55 -4.55 -11.80
CA GLN A 25 -5.00 -5.93 -12.00
C GLN A 25 -4.09 -6.68 -12.98
N GLU A 26 -3.69 -6.05 -14.09
CA GLU A 26 -2.76 -6.64 -15.06
C GLU A 26 -1.40 -6.92 -14.43
N GLN A 27 -0.86 -5.98 -13.66
CA GLN A 27 0.43 -6.16 -12.98
C GLN A 27 0.37 -7.25 -11.91
N ILE A 28 -0.71 -7.33 -11.13
CA ILE A 28 -0.87 -8.38 -10.11
C ILE A 28 -0.96 -9.77 -10.76
N ALA A 29 -1.63 -9.90 -11.90
CA ALA A 29 -1.75 -11.17 -12.61
C ALA A 29 -0.41 -11.71 -13.13
N GLN A 30 0.60 -10.84 -13.31
CA GLN A 30 1.95 -11.21 -13.72
C GLN A 30 2.84 -11.63 -12.54
N LEU A 31 2.42 -11.41 -11.30
CA LEU A 31 3.22 -11.75 -10.12
C LEU A 31 3.20 -13.25 -9.87
N LYS A 32 4.37 -13.88 -9.96
CA LYS A 32 4.55 -15.27 -9.57
C LYS A 32 4.78 -15.38 -8.06
N VAL A 33 4.01 -16.25 -7.41
CA VAL A 33 4.13 -16.57 -5.98
C VAL A 33 4.73 -17.97 -5.88
N GLY A 34 5.82 -18.13 -5.13
CA GLY A 34 6.47 -19.43 -5.02
C GLY A 34 7.73 -19.43 -4.17
N SER A 35 8.46 -20.54 -4.21
CA SER A 35 9.67 -20.76 -3.41
C SER A 35 10.73 -19.70 -3.67
N VAL A 36 11.51 -19.39 -2.63
CA VAL A 36 12.68 -18.49 -2.67
C VAL A 36 13.81 -19.02 -3.56
N GLU A 37 13.82 -20.32 -3.85
CA GLU A 37 14.86 -20.97 -4.67
C GLU A 37 14.66 -20.74 -6.18
N ASP A 38 13.44 -20.38 -6.58
CA ASP A 38 13.12 -20.02 -7.96
C ASP A 38 13.09 -18.49 -8.09
N TYR A 39 14.10 -17.98 -8.80
CA TYR A 39 14.32 -16.55 -9.02
C TYR A 39 13.24 -15.88 -9.89
N GLU A 40 12.37 -16.65 -10.54
CA GLU A 40 11.22 -16.09 -11.25
C GLU A 40 10.08 -15.66 -10.31
N ASN A 41 10.07 -16.16 -9.06
CA ASN A 41 9.06 -15.82 -8.08
C ASN A 41 9.30 -14.42 -7.50
N PHE A 42 8.27 -13.59 -7.57
CA PHE A 42 8.30 -12.24 -7.03
C PHE A 42 7.84 -12.17 -5.56
N ILE A 43 6.92 -13.05 -5.18
CA ILE A 43 6.37 -13.13 -3.83
C ILE A 43 6.71 -14.49 -3.24
N THR A 44 7.27 -14.44 -2.04
CA THR A 44 7.75 -15.60 -1.28
C THR A 44 6.89 -15.78 -0.02
N PRO A 45 6.98 -16.91 0.70
CA PRO A 45 6.06 -17.17 1.80
C PRO A 45 6.27 -16.18 2.96
N VAL A 46 5.20 -15.89 3.70
CA VAL A 46 5.27 -15.01 4.87
C VAL A 46 6.05 -15.68 6.00
N ILE A 47 6.71 -14.87 6.83
CA ILE A 47 7.76 -15.32 7.73
C ILE A 47 7.29 -16.30 8.83
N HIS A 48 6.06 -16.14 9.34
CA HIS A 48 5.55 -16.94 10.46
C HIS A 48 4.05 -17.25 10.36
N LYS A 49 3.66 -18.38 10.95
CA LYS A 49 2.29 -18.87 11.06
C LYS A 49 1.29 -17.83 11.59
N GLN A 50 1.68 -16.98 12.53
CA GLN A 50 0.78 -15.95 13.07
C GLN A 50 0.43 -14.86 12.05
N ALA A 51 1.35 -14.50 11.15
CA ALA A 51 1.04 -13.59 10.05
C ALA A 51 0.09 -14.28 9.06
N PHE A 52 0.36 -15.55 8.76
CA PHE A 52 -0.47 -16.37 7.88
C PHE A 52 -1.90 -16.58 8.40
N ASP A 53 -2.07 -16.94 9.67
CA ASP A 53 -3.38 -17.21 10.29
C ASP A 53 -4.25 -15.94 10.34
N ARG A 54 -3.65 -14.74 10.34
CA ARG A 54 -4.38 -13.47 10.24
C ARG A 54 -4.95 -13.20 8.84
N LEU A 55 -4.45 -13.90 7.82
CA LEU A 55 -4.72 -13.62 6.40
C LEU A 55 -5.77 -14.57 5.80
N ASN A 56 -6.14 -15.66 6.49
CA ASN A 56 -7.31 -16.55 6.23
C ASN A 56 -7.52 -17.06 4.78
N LYS A 57 -6.54 -16.90 3.88
CA LYS A 57 -6.61 -17.25 2.45
C LYS A 57 -5.29 -17.86 1.97
N ALA A 58 -4.98 -19.07 2.38
CA ALA A 58 -3.71 -19.66 1.97
C ALA A 58 -3.62 -21.18 2.11
N SER A 59 -2.90 -21.80 1.16
CA SER A 59 -2.52 -23.21 1.16
C SER A 59 -1.39 -23.47 2.15
N LYS A 60 -1.48 -24.57 2.91
CA LYS A 60 -0.52 -24.93 3.97
C LYS A 60 0.48 -26.00 3.55
N ASP A 61 0.34 -26.56 2.34
CA ASP A 61 0.97 -27.84 2.01
C ASP A 61 2.48 -27.72 1.72
N GLU A 62 2.99 -26.53 1.36
CA GLU A 62 4.42 -26.31 1.00
C GLU A 62 5.06 -25.05 1.62
N GLY A 63 4.34 -24.30 2.46
CA GLY A 63 4.82 -23.06 3.06
C GLY A 63 3.70 -22.07 3.36
N TYR A 64 4.01 -20.96 4.03
CA TYR A 64 3.03 -19.92 4.36
C TYR A 64 2.82 -18.94 3.18
N PHE A 65 2.32 -19.43 2.04
CA PHE A 65 2.11 -18.60 0.84
C PHE A 65 0.83 -17.79 0.91
N VAL A 66 0.88 -16.51 0.57
CA VAL A 66 -0.31 -15.64 0.53
C VAL A 66 -0.33 -14.91 -0.81
N ASP A 67 -1.43 -15.04 -1.54
CA ASP A 67 -1.59 -14.34 -2.81
C ASP A 67 -1.72 -12.83 -2.59
N PRO A 68 -1.12 -12.01 -3.48
CA PRO A 68 -1.24 -10.56 -3.44
C PRO A 68 -2.72 -10.17 -3.50
N THR A 69 -3.21 -9.56 -2.43
CA THR A 69 -4.64 -9.27 -2.26
C THR A 69 -4.87 -7.77 -2.18
N VAL A 70 -5.75 -7.27 -3.05
CA VAL A 70 -6.20 -5.87 -3.02
C VAL A 70 -7.56 -5.81 -2.34
N TYR A 71 -7.65 -5.03 -1.25
CA TYR A 71 -8.90 -4.77 -0.54
C TYR A 71 -9.36 -3.34 -0.79
N ARG A 72 -10.53 -3.16 -1.40
CA ARG A 72 -11.13 -1.83 -1.55
C ARG A 72 -12.13 -1.55 -0.44
N THR A 73 -11.98 -0.43 0.25
CA THR A 73 -12.93 0.08 1.24
C THR A 73 -13.54 1.40 0.76
N SER A 74 -14.81 1.63 1.11
CA SER A 74 -15.48 2.93 0.98
C SER A 74 -15.45 3.75 2.26
N ASN A 75 -14.87 3.21 3.34
CA ASN A 75 -14.71 3.89 4.62
C ASN A 75 -13.21 4.11 4.89
N PRO A 76 -12.74 5.38 4.98
CA PRO A 76 -11.33 5.68 5.21
C PRO A 76 -10.87 5.30 6.63
N ARG A 77 -11.81 5.14 7.57
CA ARG A 77 -11.54 4.74 8.96
C ARG A 77 -11.75 3.24 9.21
N HIS A 78 -11.92 2.45 8.16
CA HIS A 78 -12.05 1.01 8.31
C HIS A 78 -10.78 0.43 8.94
N ASP A 79 -10.89 -0.61 9.78
CA ASP A 79 -9.75 -1.22 10.47
C ASP A 79 -8.62 -1.66 9.53
N ILE A 80 -8.95 -2.01 8.29
CA ILE A 80 -7.97 -2.36 7.26
C ILE A 80 -7.02 -1.19 6.90
N MET A 81 -7.46 0.06 7.11
CA MET A 81 -6.74 1.30 6.80
C MET A 81 -5.83 1.78 7.94
N SER A 82 -5.84 1.08 9.09
CA SER A 82 -5.06 1.47 10.27
C SER A 82 -4.31 0.30 10.92
N ARG A 83 -4.77 -0.95 10.70
CA ARG A 83 -4.17 -2.16 11.28
C ARG A 83 -3.09 -2.74 10.37
N GLU A 84 -1.93 -3.07 10.94
CA GLU A 84 -0.85 -3.80 10.27
C GLU A 84 -1.10 -5.32 10.30
N LEU A 85 -1.08 -5.97 9.13
CA LEU A 85 -1.37 -7.38 8.89
C LEU A 85 -0.12 -8.16 8.45
N PHE A 86 0.95 -7.47 8.04
CA PHE A 86 2.26 -8.05 7.69
C PHE A 86 2.16 -9.14 6.62
N GLY A 87 1.60 -8.77 5.47
CA GLY A 87 1.50 -9.65 4.30
C GLY A 87 1.30 -8.83 3.02
N PRO A 88 1.22 -9.49 1.85
CA PRO A 88 1.07 -8.82 0.56
C PRO A 88 -0.37 -8.31 0.35
N ILE A 89 -0.86 -7.49 1.29
CA ILE A 89 -2.17 -6.85 1.25
C ILE A 89 -2.01 -5.37 0.93
N LEU A 90 -2.70 -4.94 -0.12
CA LEU A 90 -2.87 -3.53 -0.47
C LEU A 90 -4.31 -3.12 -0.13
N ALA A 91 -4.47 -2.19 0.80
CA ALA A 91 -5.76 -1.62 1.13
C ALA A 91 -5.96 -0.30 0.39
N VAL A 92 -7.05 -0.17 -0.35
CA VAL A 92 -7.34 0.96 -1.23
C VAL A 92 -8.61 1.68 -0.77
N TYR A 93 -8.50 2.98 -0.57
CA TYR A 93 -9.62 3.89 -0.43
C TYR A 93 -9.70 4.80 -1.65
N VAL A 94 -10.85 4.78 -2.33
CA VAL A 94 -11.12 5.66 -3.47
C VAL A 94 -11.93 6.85 -2.94
N TYR A 95 -11.42 8.06 -3.14
CA TYR A 95 -12.09 9.28 -2.67
C TYR A 95 -12.64 10.10 -3.83
N PRO A 96 -13.79 10.78 -3.67
CA PRO A 96 -14.27 11.73 -4.68
C PRO A 96 -13.27 12.88 -4.87
N ASP A 97 -12.97 13.26 -6.10
CA ASP A 97 -11.99 14.32 -6.41
C ASP A 97 -12.25 15.64 -5.63
N SER A 98 -13.52 15.99 -5.40
CA SER A 98 -13.93 17.15 -4.62
C SER A 98 -13.56 17.09 -3.14
N GLU A 99 -13.30 15.89 -2.60
CA GLU A 99 -12.98 15.63 -1.19
C GLU A 99 -11.47 15.54 -0.92
N TRP A 100 -10.62 15.95 -1.88
CA TRP A 100 -9.16 15.97 -1.76
C TRP A 100 -8.66 16.47 -0.39
N LYS A 101 -9.07 17.67 0.02
CA LYS A 101 -8.61 18.29 1.28
C LYS A 101 -9.07 17.52 2.52
N GLN A 102 -10.29 16.98 2.48
CA GLN A 102 -10.84 16.19 3.58
C GLN A 102 -10.08 14.87 3.70
N THR A 103 -9.71 14.28 2.57
CA THR A 103 -8.92 13.05 2.50
C THR A 103 -7.51 13.25 3.03
N LEU A 104 -6.84 14.36 2.72
CA LEU A 104 -5.52 14.68 3.30
C LEU A 104 -5.58 14.75 4.83
N LYS A 105 -6.59 15.43 5.39
CA LYS A 105 -6.81 15.50 6.84
C LYS A 105 -7.16 14.14 7.45
N ALA A 106 -7.96 13.34 6.75
CA ALA A 106 -8.27 11.99 7.19
C ALA A 106 -7.00 11.13 7.22
N LEU A 107 -6.13 11.23 6.23
CA LEU A 107 -4.88 10.49 6.15
C LEU A 107 -3.96 10.83 7.33
N ASP A 108 -3.79 12.12 7.63
CA ASP A 108 -3.00 12.61 8.76
C ASP A 108 -3.51 12.09 10.13
N THR A 109 -4.82 11.85 10.26
CA THR A 109 -5.44 11.43 11.53
C THR A 109 -5.72 9.93 11.65
N THR A 110 -5.80 9.20 10.53
CA THR A 110 -6.15 7.77 10.52
C THR A 110 -5.00 6.90 11.04
N LEU A 111 -3.77 7.33 10.80
CA LEU A 111 -2.57 6.60 11.20
C LEU A 111 -1.96 7.27 12.42
N ARG A 112 -1.86 6.53 13.53
CA ARG A 112 -1.18 7.04 14.73
C ARG A 112 0.31 7.34 14.47
N TYR A 113 0.92 6.58 13.55
CA TYR A 113 2.28 6.76 13.05
C TYR A 113 2.41 6.21 11.63
N ALA A 114 2.84 7.02 10.65
CA ALA A 114 3.37 6.51 9.39
C ALA A 114 4.90 6.67 9.37
N LEU A 115 5.62 5.59 9.09
CA LEU A 115 7.08 5.65 8.95
C LEU A 115 7.47 6.33 7.65
N THR A 116 6.85 5.89 6.55
CA THR A 116 7.08 6.42 5.21
C THR A 116 5.75 6.70 4.52
N GLY A 117 5.74 7.71 3.65
CA GLY A 117 4.60 8.07 2.81
C GLY A 117 5.09 8.49 1.43
N SER A 118 4.24 8.37 0.41
CA SER A 118 4.54 8.90 -0.92
C SER A 118 3.32 9.60 -1.51
N ILE A 119 3.57 10.71 -2.20
CA ILE A 119 2.57 11.48 -2.93
C ILE A 119 2.89 11.37 -4.42
N TYR A 120 1.89 10.92 -5.19
CA TYR A 120 1.95 10.91 -6.65
C TYR A 120 1.00 11.98 -7.20
N ALA A 121 1.55 12.97 -7.89
CA ALA A 121 0.79 14.01 -8.56
C ALA A 121 1.59 14.61 -9.72
N LYS A 122 0.89 14.91 -10.82
CA LYS A 122 1.44 15.67 -11.96
C LYS A 122 1.28 17.18 -11.76
N ASP A 123 0.25 17.60 -11.03
CA ASP A 123 0.00 19.00 -10.72
C ASP A 123 0.91 19.48 -9.59
N PRO A 124 1.78 20.50 -9.82
CA PRO A 124 2.66 21.05 -8.80
C PRO A 124 1.90 21.70 -7.64
N TYR A 125 0.69 22.24 -7.85
CA TYR A 125 -0.09 22.86 -6.78
C TYR A 125 -0.64 21.81 -5.82
N ALA A 126 -1.26 20.74 -6.37
CA ALA A 126 -1.70 19.60 -5.58
C ALA A 126 -0.53 18.93 -4.82
N LEU A 127 0.63 18.78 -5.46
CA LEU A 127 1.83 18.21 -4.83
C LEU A 127 2.30 19.06 -3.65
N ARG A 128 2.35 20.39 -3.81
CA ARG A 128 2.76 21.32 -2.76
C ARG A 128 1.76 21.37 -1.60
N GLU A 129 0.46 21.32 -1.89
CA GLU A 129 -0.59 21.25 -0.88
C GLU A 129 -0.47 19.95 -0.06
N ALA A 130 -0.43 18.78 -0.73
CA ALA A 130 -0.28 17.50 -0.06
C ALA A 130 1.01 17.42 0.78
N MET A 131 2.13 17.94 0.26
CA MET A 131 3.38 17.99 1.01
C MET A 131 3.26 18.86 2.28
N THR A 132 2.55 19.98 2.19
CA THR A 132 2.36 20.90 3.33
C THR A 132 1.48 20.28 4.41
N GLU A 133 0.40 19.62 4.02
CA GLU A 133 -0.54 18.97 4.95
C GLU A 133 0.07 17.69 5.56
N LEU A 134 0.79 16.88 4.76
CA LEU A 134 1.29 15.57 5.19
C LEU A 134 2.72 15.57 5.74
N LYS A 135 3.37 16.73 5.87
CA LYS A 135 4.74 16.85 6.39
C LYS A 135 4.94 16.26 7.79
N HIS A 136 3.88 16.14 8.58
CA HIS A 136 3.90 15.56 9.93
C HIS A 136 3.26 14.16 9.98
N ALA A 137 2.58 13.75 8.92
CA ALA A 137 1.93 12.45 8.83
C ALA A 137 2.95 11.30 8.72
N ALA A 138 4.09 11.55 8.07
CA ALA A 138 5.14 10.55 7.83
C ALA A 138 6.54 11.04 8.21
N GLY A 139 7.36 10.15 8.76
CA GLY A 139 8.77 10.43 9.05
C GLY A 139 9.61 10.67 7.80
N MET A 140 9.31 9.95 6.71
CA MET A 140 9.92 10.15 5.39
C MET A 140 8.84 10.26 4.31
N LEU A 141 8.78 11.42 3.67
CA LEU A 141 7.82 11.70 2.60
C LEU A 141 8.52 11.72 1.24
N TYR A 142 8.00 10.92 0.31
CA TYR A 142 8.50 10.77 -1.04
C TYR A 142 7.55 11.45 -2.03
N LEU A 143 8.10 11.94 -3.16
CA LEU A 143 7.33 12.58 -4.22
C LEU A 143 7.56 11.80 -5.52
N ASN A 144 6.47 11.37 -6.16
CA ASN A 144 6.48 10.65 -7.44
C ASN A 144 7.43 9.45 -7.48
N THR A 145 7.69 8.83 -6.32
CA THR A 145 8.52 7.63 -6.19
C THR A 145 7.99 6.74 -5.07
N LYS A 146 8.37 5.47 -5.07
CA LYS A 146 7.89 4.51 -4.07
C LYS A 146 8.35 4.91 -2.66
N CYS A 147 7.55 4.60 -1.65
CA CYS A 147 7.84 4.91 -0.24
C CYS A 147 8.77 3.88 0.46
N THR A 148 9.51 3.07 -0.30
CA THR A 148 10.37 1.99 0.21
C THR A 148 11.78 2.07 -0.39
N GLY A 149 12.77 1.55 0.35
CA GLY A 149 14.15 1.43 -0.13
C GLY A 149 14.97 2.71 0.01
N SER A 150 14.84 3.41 1.14
CA SER A 150 15.72 4.52 1.51
C SER A 150 17.18 4.05 1.53
N VAL A 151 18.07 4.81 0.91
CA VAL A 151 19.52 4.53 0.89
C VAL A 151 20.19 5.43 1.91
N VAL A 152 21.13 4.88 2.69
CA VAL A 152 21.98 5.67 3.59
C VAL A 152 22.97 6.45 2.72
N ALA A 153 22.96 7.78 2.82
CA ALA A 153 23.98 8.61 2.18
C ALA A 153 25.33 8.30 2.83
N GLN A 154 26.31 7.96 1.99
CA GLN A 154 27.66 7.54 2.40
C GLN A 154 28.62 8.73 2.40
#